data_AF-A0A2N2GTG7-F1
#
_entry.id   AF-A0A2N2GTG7-F1
#
_cell.length_a   1.000
_cell.length_b   1.000
_cell.length_c   1.000
_cell.angle_alpha   90.00
_cell.angle_beta   90.00
_cell.angle_gamma   90.00
#
_symmetry.space_group_name_H-M   'P 1'
#
loop_
_entity.id
_entity.type
_entity.pdbx_description
1 polymer ?
#
loop_
_entity_poly.entity_id
_entity_poly.type
_entity_poly.pdbx_seq_one_letter_code
_entity_poly.pdbx_strand_id
1 'polypeptide(L)'
;MCGDNEIQADDEACDGANLNDRNCEAFDYYGGALSCGADCQFNFSSCIEAGRCGDGILQTWREDCDGTEFGGETCRSLRHWSGTALCNGDCQINGCLDVEQIAAGASHSCALISDGTVRCWGGNQFGQLGDGTTVNRLTPVQVAGLTNIKQIAVGSEHSCALSNSNGLVTCWGGNTVGQLGDGTTINRSTPVQVGGLLNIQTVQLGMQFSCALMA
;
A
#
# COMPACT_ATOMS: atom_id res chain seq x y z
N MET A 1 -0.69 31.61 40.90
CA MET A 1 -0.59 30.78 42.11
C MET A 1 -1.71 29.81 41.93
N CYS A 2 -1.44 28.51 41.96
CA CYS A 2 -2.49 27.57 41.62
C CYS A 2 -3.79 27.76 42.43
N GLY A 3 -4.90 27.92 41.73
CA GLY A 3 -6.23 28.15 42.28
C GLY A 3 -6.68 29.62 42.31
N ASP A 4 -6.02 30.52 41.57
CA ASP A 4 -6.41 31.93 41.45
C ASP A 4 -7.28 32.23 40.21
N ASN A 5 -7.59 31.20 39.44
CA ASN A 5 -8.45 31.20 38.25
C ASN A 5 -7.88 32.04 37.08
N GLU A 6 -6.60 32.39 37.12
CA GLU A 6 -5.82 32.92 36.01
C GLU A 6 -4.68 31.96 35.67
N ILE A 7 -4.37 31.74 34.39
CA ILE A 7 -3.29 30.83 33.99
C ILE A 7 -2.01 31.65 33.85
N GLN A 8 -0.98 31.31 34.62
CA GLN A 8 0.36 31.84 34.41
C GLN A 8 1.18 30.91 33.52
N ALA A 9 1.22 31.22 32.22
CA ALA A 9 1.70 30.35 31.15
C ALA A 9 3.15 29.84 31.30
N ASP A 10 3.97 30.45 32.15
CA ASP A 10 5.35 30.02 32.41
C ASP A 10 5.44 28.86 33.43
N ASP A 11 4.41 28.67 34.27
CA ASP A 11 4.41 27.71 35.39
C ASP A 11 3.14 26.82 35.47
N GLU A 12 2.04 27.18 34.80
CA GLU A 12 0.73 26.52 34.92
C GLU A 12 0.19 26.09 33.56
N ALA A 13 -0.34 24.86 33.48
CA ALA A 13 -1.03 24.36 32.29
C ALA A 13 -2.54 24.71 32.32
N CYS A 14 -3.09 24.85 33.52
CA CYS A 14 -4.48 25.18 33.82
C CYS A 14 -4.58 25.83 35.22
N ASP A 15 -5.70 26.45 35.55
CA ASP A 15 -5.99 26.90 36.92
C ASP A 15 -7.48 26.72 37.26
N GLY A 16 -7.78 25.90 38.27
CA GLY A 16 -9.15 25.68 38.74
C GLY A 16 -10.05 25.12 37.63
N ALA A 17 -11.04 25.90 37.21
CA ALA A 17 -11.92 25.55 36.08
C ALA A 17 -11.41 26.08 34.73
N ASN A 18 -10.40 26.93 34.73
CA ASN A 18 -9.79 27.48 33.53
C ASN A 18 -8.81 26.47 32.91
N LEU A 19 -9.26 25.79 31.86
CA LEU A 19 -8.49 24.78 31.12
C LEU A 19 -7.85 25.34 29.85
N ASN A 20 -7.82 26.66 29.66
CA ASN A 20 -7.32 27.31 28.44
C ASN A 20 -8.01 26.80 27.15
N ASP A 21 -9.33 26.61 27.21
CA ASP A 21 -10.15 26.02 26.14
C ASP A 21 -9.68 24.63 25.65
N ARG A 22 -8.90 23.90 26.45
CA ARG A 22 -8.49 22.52 26.15
C ARG A 22 -9.50 21.52 26.71
N ASN A 23 -9.56 20.37 26.03
CA ASN A 23 -10.32 19.20 26.43
C ASN A 23 -9.48 17.94 26.15
N CYS A 24 -10.01 16.74 26.45
CA CYS A 24 -9.28 15.49 26.22
C CYS A 24 -8.95 15.24 24.74
N GLU A 25 -9.84 15.62 23.81
CA GLU A 25 -9.63 15.47 22.36
C GLU A 25 -8.46 16.29 21.84
N ALA A 26 -8.15 17.43 22.48
CA ALA A 26 -6.98 18.24 22.16
C ALA A 26 -5.63 17.53 22.45
N PHE A 27 -5.67 16.36 23.09
CA PHE A 27 -4.52 15.51 23.41
C PHE A 27 -4.71 14.06 22.89
N ASP A 28 -5.47 13.91 21.80
CA ASP A 28 -5.69 12.66 21.07
C ASP A 28 -6.49 11.57 21.83
N TYR A 29 -7.12 11.92 22.95
CA TYR A 29 -8.08 11.04 23.62
C TYR A 29 -9.44 11.06 22.94
N TYR A 30 -10.18 9.96 23.04
CA TYR A 30 -11.48 9.84 22.38
C TYR A 30 -12.63 10.53 23.09
N GLY A 31 -12.43 10.94 24.35
CA GLY A 31 -13.42 11.64 25.14
C GLY A 31 -12.96 11.82 26.59
N GLY A 32 -13.92 11.96 27.50
CA GLY A 32 -13.68 12.19 28.92
C GLY A 32 -13.69 13.67 29.32
N ALA A 33 -13.63 13.91 30.63
CA ALA A 33 -13.59 15.26 31.20
C ALA A 33 -12.16 15.63 31.61
N LEU A 34 -11.53 16.55 30.87
CA LEU A 34 -10.27 17.14 31.29
C LEU A 34 -10.52 17.97 32.56
N SER A 35 -9.64 17.85 33.54
CA SER A 35 -9.72 18.62 34.78
C SER A 35 -8.37 19.22 35.15
N CYS A 36 -8.36 20.21 36.04
CA CYS A 36 -7.12 20.78 36.56
C CYS A 36 -6.78 20.16 37.92
N GLY A 37 -5.54 19.68 38.06
CA GLY A 37 -5.01 19.15 39.31
C GLY A 37 -4.74 20.26 40.33
N ALA A 38 -4.52 19.86 41.59
CA ALA A 38 -4.15 20.78 42.67
C ALA A 38 -2.75 21.39 42.49
N ASP A 39 -1.97 20.88 41.54
CA ASP A 39 -0.66 21.34 41.11
C ASP A 39 -0.71 22.18 39.82
N CYS A 40 -1.91 22.55 39.35
CA CYS A 40 -2.15 23.31 38.13
C CYS A 40 -1.59 22.67 36.85
N GLN A 41 -1.51 21.33 36.89
CA GLN A 41 -1.27 20.49 35.72
C GLN A 41 -2.58 19.85 35.27
N PHE A 42 -2.68 19.54 33.98
CA PHE A 42 -3.83 18.82 33.46
C PHE A 42 -3.93 17.42 34.08
N ASN A 43 -5.11 17.11 34.60
CA ASN A 43 -5.47 15.78 35.07
C ASN A 43 -6.24 15.03 33.98
N PHE A 44 -5.61 13.97 33.47
CA PHE A 44 -6.10 13.14 32.38
C PHE A 44 -6.85 11.89 32.84
N SER A 45 -7.12 11.67 34.14
CA SER A 45 -7.70 10.40 34.60
C SER A 45 -8.99 10.02 33.86
N SER A 46 -9.92 10.97 33.66
CA SER A 46 -11.14 10.71 32.89
C SER A 46 -10.90 10.58 31.38
N CYS A 47 -9.87 11.24 30.83
CA CYS A 47 -9.48 11.09 29.43
C CYS A 47 -8.92 9.69 29.16
N ILE A 48 -8.08 9.18 30.06
CA ILE A 48 -7.49 7.84 29.99
C ILE A 48 -8.58 6.77 30.03
N GLU A 49 -9.63 6.95 30.84
CA GLU A 49 -10.78 6.04 30.86
C GLU A 49 -11.55 6.00 29.53
N ALA A 50 -11.56 7.11 28.78
CA ALA A 50 -12.20 7.18 27.47
C ALA A 50 -11.37 6.51 26.35
N GLY A 51 -10.08 6.28 26.60
CA GLY A 51 -9.15 5.63 25.68
C GLY A 51 -8.55 6.57 24.64
N ARG A 52 -7.51 6.07 23.97
CA ARG A 52 -6.81 6.72 22.85
C ARG A 52 -6.10 5.67 22.02
N CYS A 53 -5.81 6.04 20.77
CA CYS A 53 -5.00 5.19 19.91
C CYS A 53 -3.62 4.91 20.52
N GLY A 54 -3.25 3.63 20.56
CA GLY A 54 -1.96 3.16 21.04
C GLY A 54 -1.89 2.98 22.55
N ASP A 55 -3.03 2.88 23.24
CA ASP A 55 -3.10 2.63 24.69
C ASP A 55 -3.04 1.14 25.05
N GLY A 56 -2.98 0.26 24.05
CA GLY A 56 -2.88 -1.19 24.21
C GLY A 56 -4.22 -1.86 24.49
N ILE A 57 -5.34 -1.14 24.35
CA ILE A 57 -6.70 -1.67 24.47
C ILE A 57 -7.39 -1.45 23.12
N LEU A 58 -8.15 -2.42 22.62
CA LEU A 58 -8.92 -2.22 21.39
C LEU A 58 -10.30 -1.63 21.71
N GLN A 59 -10.47 -0.34 21.46
CA GLN A 59 -11.75 0.35 21.54
C GLN A 59 -12.57 0.10 20.28
N THR A 60 -13.11 -1.11 20.14
CA THR A 60 -13.83 -1.65 18.95
C THR A 60 -14.97 -0.79 18.37
N TRP A 61 -15.44 0.23 19.08
CA TRP A 61 -16.44 1.19 18.58
C TRP A 61 -15.81 2.35 17.77
N ARG A 62 -14.48 2.50 17.80
CA ARG A 62 -13.74 3.58 17.13
C ARG A 62 -12.42 3.14 16.49
N GLU A 63 -11.82 2.05 16.95
CA GLU A 63 -10.54 1.53 16.48
C GLU A 63 -10.72 0.24 15.69
N ASP A 64 -10.01 0.14 14.57
CA ASP A 64 -9.84 -1.13 13.85
C ASP A 64 -8.69 -1.96 14.48
N CYS A 65 -7.72 -1.29 15.11
CA CYS A 65 -6.56 -1.88 15.78
C CYS A 65 -6.02 -0.93 16.86
N ASP A 66 -5.19 -1.43 17.77
CA ASP A 66 -4.37 -0.63 18.69
C ASP A 66 -2.96 -1.22 18.79
N GLY A 67 -1.97 -0.49 18.26
CA GLY A 67 -0.57 -0.95 18.28
C GLY A 67 -0.38 -2.29 17.54
N THR A 68 -0.24 -3.39 18.29
CA THR A 68 -0.17 -4.75 17.73
C THR A 68 -1.44 -5.57 17.97
N GLU A 69 -2.44 -5.00 18.62
CA GLU A 69 -3.73 -5.62 18.88
C GLU A 69 -4.66 -5.37 17.69
N PHE A 70 -5.10 -6.45 17.06
CA PHE A 70 -5.97 -6.42 15.89
C PHE A 70 -7.32 -7.11 16.16
N GLY A 71 -7.60 -7.50 17.41
CA GLY A 71 -8.81 -8.26 17.74
C GLY A 71 -8.84 -9.66 17.12
N GLY A 72 -7.66 -10.20 16.74
CA GLY A 72 -7.53 -11.45 16.01
C GLY A 72 -7.71 -11.34 14.49
N GLU A 73 -7.89 -10.14 13.95
CA GLU A 73 -8.01 -9.92 12.52
C GLU A 73 -6.68 -10.11 11.77
N THR A 74 -6.80 -10.56 10.53
CA THR A 74 -5.72 -10.71 9.56
C THR A 74 -6.17 -10.06 8.26
N CYS A 75 -5.24 -9.74 7.36
CA CYS A 75 -5.61 -9.24 6.04
C CYS A 75 -6.62 -10.15 5.31
N ARG A 76 -6.52 -11.47 5.49
CA ARG A 76 -7.47 -12.42 4.89
C ARG A 76 -8.87 -12.38 5.50
N SER A 77 -9.00 -12.24 6.83
CA SER A 77 -10.32 -12.14 7.47
C SER A 77 -11.01 -10.82 7.12
N LEU A 78 -10.22 -9.76 6.89
CA LEU A 78 -10.65 -8.46 6.37
C LEU A 78 -10.89 -8.44 4.85
N ARG A 79 -10.85 -9.61 4.20
CA ARG A 79 -11.09 -9.80 2.76
C ARG A 79 -10.07 -9.17 1.82
N HIS A 80 -8.88 -8.87 2.31
CA HIS A 80 -7.74 -8.54 1.45
C HIS A 80 -7.05 -9.80 0.93
N TRP A 81 -6.36 -9.68 -0.20
CA TRP A 81 -5.70 -10.82 -0.85
C TRP A 81 -4.51 -11.36 -0.04
N SER A 82 -3.64 -10.48 0.47
CA SER A 82 -2.41 -10.83 1.18
C SER A 82 -1.94 -9.65 2.04
N GLY A 83 -0.69 -9.71 2.51
CA GLY A 83 -0.05 -8.66 3.30
C GLY A 83 0.01 -9.03 4.78
N THR A 84 0.47 -8.06 5.57
CA THR A 84 0.54 -8.16 7.03
C THR A 84 -0.24 -6.99 7.58
N ALA A 85 -1.23 -7.27 8.44
CA ALA A 85 -1.98 -6.22 9.10
C ALA A 85 -1.02 -5.41 9.98
N LEU A 86 -1.04 -4.11 9.80
CA LEU A 86 -0.28 -3.13 10.57
C LEU A 86 -1.28 -2.12 11.13
N CYS A 87 -0.95 -1.51 12.26
CA CYS A 87 -1.76 -0.45 12.84
C CYS A 87 -1.04 0.87 12.64
N ASN A 88 -1.70 1.85 12.01
CA ASN A 88 -1.15 3.19 11.85
C ASN A 88 -1.41 4.06 13.10
N GLY A 89 -0.89 5.28 13.10
CA GLY A 89 -1.07 6.22 14.22
C GLY A 89 -2.50 6.73 14.43
N ASP A 90 -3.41 6.41 13.50
CA ASP A 90 -4.83 6.75 13.56
C ASP A 90 -5.69 5.52 13.93
N CYS A 91 -5.07 4.41 14.35
CA CYS A 91 -5.71 3.15 14.74
C CYS A 91 -6.57 2.50 13.64
N GLN A 92 -6.10 2.65 12.40
CA GLN A 92 -6.65 2.01 11.22
C GLN A 92 -5.73 0.88 10.76
N ILE A 93 -6.33 -0.22 10.31
CA ILE A 93 -5.57 -1.33 9.75
C ILE A 93 -5.04 -0.94 8.36
N ASN A 94 -3.73 -1.07 8.19
CA ASN A 94 -3.03 -0.93 6.91
C ASN A 94 -2.10 -2.13 6.65
N GLY A 95 -1.27 -2.06 5.61
CA GLY A 95 -0.30 -3.12 5.25
C GLY A 95 -0.91 -4.35 4.56
N CYS A 96 -2.24 -4.40 4.45
CA CYS A 96 -2.94 -5.37 3.61
C CYS A 96 -2.82 -5.02 2.14
N LEU A 97 -2.73 -6.05 1.30
CA LEU A 97 -2.49 -5.95 -0.13
C LEU A 97 -3.63 -6.58 -0.91
N ASP A 98 -4.00 -5.92 -1.99
CA ASP A 98 -5.07 -6.35 -2.89
C ASP A 98 -4.58 -6.51 -4.33
N VAL A 99 -5.41 -7.18 -5.13
CA VAL A 99 -5.23 -7.29 -6.58
C VAL A 99 -5.97 -6.15 -7.25
N GLU A 100 -5.23 -5.24 -7.90
CA GLU A 100 -5.81 -4.07 -8.56
C GLU A 100 -6.15 -4.34 -10.03
N GLN A 101 -5.38 -5.20 -10.69
CA GLN A 101 -5.59 -5.54 -12.09
C GLN A 101 -5.22 -7.00 -12.34
N ILE A 102 -5.98 -7.66 -13.20
CA ILE A 102 -5.63 -8.97 -13.76
C ILE A 102 -5.51 -8.87 -15.28
N ALA A 103 -4.57 -9.60 -15.85
CA ALA A 103 -4.41 -9.73 -17.30
C ALA A 103 -4.04 -11.17 -17.64
N ALA A 104 -4.63 -11.72 -18.69
CA ALA A 104 -4.44 -13.11 -19.10
C ALA A 104 -3.97 -13.19 -20.55
N GLY A 105 -2.97 -14.04 -20.78
CA GLY A 105 -2.44 -14.39 -22.09
C GLY A 105 -2.96 -15.75 -22.55
N ALA A 106 -2.25 -16.38 -23.50
CA ALA A 106 -2.66 -17.68 -24.01
C ALA A 106 -2.43 -18.83 -23.01
N SER A 107 -1.36 -18.74 -22.22
CA SER A 107 -0.97 -19.79 -21.26
C SER A 107 -0.53 -19.29 -19.89
N HIS A 108 -0.46 -17.98 -19.69
CA HIS A 108 -0.09 -17.35 -18.43
C HIS A 108 -1.06 -16.25 -18.02
N SER A 109 -1.01 -15.88 -16.76
CA SER A 109 -1.80 -14.80 -16.19
C SER A 109 -0.92 -13.99 -15.28
N CYS A 110 -1.22 -12.70 -15.17
CA CYS A 110 -0.54 -11.76 -14.29
C CYS A 110 -1.55 -10.94 -13.49
N ALA A 111 -1.13 -10.54 -12.30
CA ALA A 111 -1.87 -9.67 -11.40
C ALA A 111 -0.97 -8.50 -10.97
N LEU A 112 -1.52 -7.28 -11.02
CA LEU A 112 -0.95 -6.09 -10.39
C LEU A 112 -1.46 -6.05 -8.95
N ILE A 113 -0.53 -5.93 -8.01
CA ILE A 113 -0.81 -5.84 -6.57
C ILE A 113 -0.77 -4.37 -6.15
N SER A 114 -1.54 -3.99 -5.14
CA SER A 114 -1.65 -2.60 -4.65
C SER A 114 -0.36 -1.99 -4.11
N ASP A 115 0.68 -2.78 -3.87
CA ASP A 115 2.05 -2.30 -3.59
C ASP A 115 2.84 -1.93 -4.86
N GLY A 116 2.21 -2.01 -6.03
CA GLY A 116 2.82 -1.75 -7.34
C GLY A 116 3.75 -2.87 -7.82
N THR A 117 3.73 -4.05 -7.19
CA THR A 117 4.42 -5.25 -7.68
C THR A 117 3.53 -6.06 -8.63
N VAL A 118 4.16 -6.89 -9.47
CA VAL A 118 3.45 -7.76 -10.41
C VAL A 118 3.76 -9.21 -10.10
N ARG A 119 2.73 -10.06 -10.10
CA ARG A 119 2.88 -11.51 -9.99
C ARG A 119 2.29 -12.21 -11.20
N CYS A 120 2.99 -13.20 -11.74
CA CYS A 120 2.54 -13.99 -12.88
C CYS A 120 2.58 -15.50 -12.57
N TRP A 121 1.75 -16.30 -13.24
CA TRP A 121 1.73 -17.76 -13.16
C TRP A 121 1.27 -18.39 -14.47
N GLY A 122 1.46 -19.71 -14.59
CA GLY A 122 1.11 -20.50 -15.77
C GLY A 122 2.33 -20.95 -16.59
N GLY A 123 2.16 -20.97 -17.91
CA GLY A 123 3.20 -21.31 -18.88
C GLY A 123 4.33 -20.29 -18.92
N ASN A 124 5.57 -20.76 -19.07
CA ASN A 124 6.77 -19.90 -19.02
C ASN A 124 7.84 -20.26 -20.07
N GLN A 125 7.47 -20.98 -21.14
CA GLN A 125 8.43 -21.50 -22.13
C GLN A 125 9.33 -20.41 -22.75
N PHE A 126 8.85 -19.17 -22.83
CA PHE A 126 9.55 -18.02 -23.40
C PHE A 126 9.96 -16.99 -22.35
N GLY A 127 9.77 -17.28 -21.06
CA GLY A 127 10.07 -16.35 -19.97
C GLY A 127 8.95 -15.35 -19.67
N GLN A 128 7.72 -15.59 -20.14
CA GLN A 128 6.56 -14.69 -20.00
C GLN A 128 6.10 -14.42 -18.55
N LEU A 129 6.62 -15.19 -17.58
CA LEU A 129 6.40 -14.91 -16.15
C LEU A 129 7.39 -13.88 -15.58
N GLY A 130 8.50 -13.61 -16.27
CA GLY A 130 9.44 -12.56 -15.87
C GLY A 130 10.22 -12.84 -14.58
N ASP A 131 10.26 -14.09 -14.12
CA ASP A 131 10.92 -14.52 -12.87
C ASP A 131 12.40 -14.90 -13.07
N GLY A 132 12.98 -14.58 -14.23
CA GLY A 132 14.33 -14.95 -14.63
C GLY A 132 14.47 -16.39 -15.15
N THR A 133 13.40 -17.17 -15.14
CA THR A 133 13.41 -18.58 -15.58
C THR A 133 12.54 -18.81 -16.81
N THR A 134 12.57 -20.04 -17.33
CA THR A 134 11.62 -20.54 -18.34
C THR A 134 10.78 -21.71 -17.81
N VAL A 135 10.66 -21.81 -16.49
CA VAL A 135 9.95 -22.90 -15.81
C VAL A 135 8.52 -22.49 -15.51
N ASN A 136 7.56 -23.35 -15.86
CA ASN A 136 6.14 -23.12 -15.56
C ASN A 136 5.90 -22.98 -14.05
N ARG A 137 4.98 -22.12 -13.65
CA ARG A 137 4.63 -21.90 -12.24
C ARG A 137 3.15 -22.19 -12.03
N LEU A 138 2.84 -23.11 -11.12
CA LEU A 138 1.47 -23.43 -10.73
C LEU A 138 0.90 -22.43 -9.70
N THR A 139 1.77 -21.57 -9.15
CA THR A 139 1.41 -20.53 -8.20
C THR A 139 2.00 -19.19 -8.65
N PRO A 140 1.38 -18.05 -8.27
CA PRO A 140 1.92 -16.73 -8.58
C PRO A 140 3.36 -16.54 -8.09
N VAL A 141 4.25 -16.16 -9.01
CA VAL A 141 5.62 -15.74 -8.73
C VAL A 141 5.77 -14.25 -9.02
N GLN A 142 6.59 -13.56 -8.23
CA GLN A 142 6.86 -12.15 -8.44
C GLN A 142 7.74 -11.94 -9.69
N VAL A 143 7.38 -10.97 -10.52
CA VAL A 143 8.19 -10.54 -11.66
C VAL A 143 9.43 -9.82 -11.15
N ALA A 144 10.61 -10.18 -11.68
CA ALA A 144 11.88 -9.68 -11.20
C ALA A 144 12.05 -8.17 -11.46
N GLY A 145 12.41 -7.41 -10.42
CA GLY A 145 12.84 -6.02 -10.55
C GLY A 145 11.74 -4.99 -10.86
N LEU A 146 10.46 -5.38 -10.85
CA LEU A 146 9.35 -4.44 -11.03
C LEU A 146 8.82 -3.93 -9.68
N THR A 147 8.72 -2.60 -9.58
CA THR A 147 8.07 -1.87 -8.49
C THR A 147 7.34 -0.66 -9.07
N ASN A 148 6.36 -0.14 -8.32
CA ASN A 148 5.62 1.08 -8.70
C ASN A 148 5.00 1.00 -10.10
N ILE A 149 4.37 -0.14 -10.41
CA ILE A 149 3.61 -0.35 -11.65
C ILE A 149 2.19 0.18 -11.46
N LYS A 150 1.65 0.87 -12.47
CA LYS A 150 0.24 1.33 -12.49
C LYS A 150 -0.65 0.59 -13.47
N GLN A 151 -0.05 -0.12 -14.43
CA GLN A 151 -0.80 -0.91 -15.40
C GLN A 151 0.04 -2.09 -15.86
N ILE A 152 -0.61 -3.24 -15.98
CA ILE A 152 -0.09 -4.41 -16.70
C ILE A 152 -0.91 -4.64 -17.97
N ALA A 153 -0.26 -5.25 -18.95
CA ALA A 153 -0.93 -5.82 -20.09
C ALA A 153 -0.25 -7.15 -20.42
N VAL A 154 -1.01 -8.09 -20.98
CA VAL A 154 -0.51 -9.43 -21.33
C VAL A 154 -0.94 -9.81 -22.74
N GLY A 155 0.01 -10.24 -23.57
CA GLY A 155 -0.20 -10.84 -24.90
C GLY A 155 -0.18 -12.37 -24.84
N SER A 156 -0.06 -13.04 -26.00
CA SER A 156 -0.09 -14.51 -26.05
C SER A 156 1.07 -15.14 -25.28
N GLU A 157 2.28 -14.61 -25.46
CA GLU A 157 3.54 -15.18 -24.96
C GLU A 157 4.46 -14.12 -24.37
N HIS A 158 3.98 -12.89 -24.21
CA HIS A 158 4.73 -11.77 -23.66
C HIS A 158 3.85 -10.91 -22.77
N SER A 159 4.50 -10.10 -21.96
CA SER A 159 3.85 -9.25 -20.96
C SER A 159 4.56 -7.91 -20.93
N CYS A 160 3.81 -6.85 -20.60
CA CYS A 160 4.38 -5.54 -20.37
C CYS A 160 3.79 -4.89 -19.12
N ALA A 161 4.56 -3.99 -18.52
CA ALA A 161 4.16 -3.18 -17.39
C ALA A 161 4.49 -1.71 -17.67
N LEU A 162 3.62 -0.82 -17.20
CA LEU A 162 3.79 0.62 -17.24
C LEU A 162 4.06 1.15 -15.85
N SER A 163 5.22 1.78 -15.68
CA SER A 163 5.60 2.38 -14.40
C SER A 163 4.78 3.65 -14.13
N ASN A 164 4.40 3.81 -12.87
CA ASN A 164 3.66 4.97 -12.39
C ASN A 164 4.53 6.23 -12.33
N SER A 165 5.80 6.12 -11.92
CA SER A 165 6.65 7.29 -11.63
C SER A 165 7.25 7.96 -12.85
N ASN A 166 7.63 7.19 -13.88
CA ASN A 166 8.41 7.70 -15.01
C ASN A 166 7.76 7.41 -16.37
N GLY A 167 6.57 6.79 -16.39
CA GLY A 167 5.87 6.45 -17.62
C GLY A 167 6.65 5.51 -18.54
N LEU A 168 7.65 4.79 -18.01
CA LEU A 168 8.43 3.82 -18.76
C LEU A 168 7.63 2.53 -18.95
N VAL A 169 7.74 1.97 -20.15
CA VAL A 169 7.20 0.65 -20.47
C VAL A 169 8.33 -0.36 -20.41
N THR A 170 8.14 -1.43 -19.67
CA THR A 170 9.00 -2.61 -19.69
C THR A 170 8.22 -3.82 -20.17
N CYS A 171 8.85 -4.68 -20.96
CA CYS A 171 8.25 -5.89 -21.52
C CYS A 171 9.17 -7.10 -21.30
N TRP A 172 8.58 -8.31 -21.26
CA TRP A 172 9.29 -9.58 -21.14
C TRP A 172 8.52 -10.72 -21.79
N GLY A 173 9.18 -11.87 -21.96
CA GLY A 173 8.64 -13.07 -22.60
C GLY A 173 9.11 -13.27 -24.04
N GLY A 174 8.21 -13.79 -24.86
CA GLY A 174 8.40 -14.07 -26.28
C GLY A 174 8.68 -12.81 -27.09
N ASN A 175 9.69 -12.88 -27.95
CA ASN A 175 10.17 -11.76 -28.76
C ASN A 175 10.52 -12.18 -30.19
N THR A 176 9.99 -13.30 -30.67
CA THR A 176 10.35 -13.88 -31.99
C THR A 176 10.14 -12.94 -33.18
N VAL A 177 9.27 -11.94 -33.05
CA VAL A 177 8.96 -10.93 -34.08
C VAL A 177 9.15 -9.49 -33.56
N GLY A 178 9.85 -9.30 -32.45
CA GLY A 178 10.14 -7.98 -31.89
C GLY A 178 9.05 -7.41 -30.97
N GLN A 179 8.20 -8.27 -30.41
CA GLN A 179 7.09 -7.87 -29.54
C GLN A 179 7.50 -7.02 -28.33
N LEU A 180 8.74 -7.16 -27.86
CA LEU A 180 9.25 -6.45 -26.67
C LEU A 180 9.74 -5.04 -26.98
N GLY A 181 9.96 -4.68 -28.25
CA GLY A 181 10.42 -3.34 -28.63
C GLY A 181 11.79 -2.94 -28.05
N ASP A 182 12.64 -3.91 -27.70
CA ASP A 182 14.00 -3.69 -27.16
C ASP A 182 15.08 -3.61 -28.26
N GLY A 183 14.66 -3.52 -29.53
CA GLY A 183 15.55 -3.51 -30.68
C GLY A 183 16.09 -4.90 -31.06
N THR A 184 15.60 -5.97 -30.43
CA THR A 184 16.03 -7.34 -30.72
C THR A 184 14.83 -8.25 -31.02
N THR A 185 15.11 -9.49 -31.42
CA THR A 185 14.12 -10.57 -31.52
C THR A 185 14.41 -11.71 -30.54
N ILE A 186 15.07 -11.39 -29.42
CA ILE A 186 15.52 -12.36 -28.43
C ILE A 186 14.56 -12.36 -27.25
N ASN A 187 14.07 -13.54 -26.86
CA ASN A 187 13.21 -13.69 -25.69
C ASN A 187 13.89 -13.17 -24.42
N ARG A 188 13.10 -12.68 -23.46
CA ARG A 188 13.60 -12.13 -22.20
C ARG A 188 12.84 -12.77 -21.04
N SER A 189 13.55 -13.48 -20.15
CA SER A 189 12.96 -14.02 -18.92
C SER A 189 12.90 -13.00 -17.78
N THR A 190 13.42 -11.79 -17.99
CA THR A 190 13.30 -10.65 -17.08
C THR A 190 12.83 -9.42 -17.84
N PRO A 191 12.16 -8.46 -17.18
CA PRO A 191 11.74 -7.20 -17.81
C PRO A 191 12.90 -6.46 -18.47
N VAL A 192 12.68 -6.02 -19.72
CA VAL A 192 13.54 -5.11 -20.46
C VAL A 192 12.75 -3.85 -20.82
N GLN A 193 13.42 -2.69 -20.79
CA GLN A 193 12.79 -1.44 -21.18
C GLN A 193 12.55 -1.37 -22.68
N VAL A 194 11.37 -0.89 -23.07
CA VAL A 194 11.05 -0.57 -24.47
C VAL A 194 11.83 0.69 -24.88
N GLY A 195 12.57 0.61 -25.99
CA GLY A 195 13.38 1.72 -26.47
C GLY A 195 12.54 2.87 -27.03
N GLY A 196 12.96 4.12 -26.77
CA GLY A 196 12.42 5.30 -27.44
C GLY A 196 11.03 5.76 -27.00
N LEU A 197 10.47 5.22 -25.91
CA LEU A 197 9.19 5.63 -25.35
C LEU A 197 9.36 6.37 -24.02
N LEU A 198 8.71 7.54 -23.90
CA LEU A 198 8.63 8.34 -22.69
C LEU A 198 7.19 8.84 -22.50
N ASN A 199 6.78 9.08 -21.26
CA ASN A 199 5.48 9.68 -20.92
C ASN A 199 4.26 8.91 -21.45
N ILE A 200 4.29 7.58 -21.34
CA ILE A 200 3.20 6.72 -21.80
C ILE A 200 2.01 6.76 -20.83
N GLN A 201 0.81 6.92 -21.38
CA GLN A 201 -0.44 6.89 -20.61
C GLN A 201 -0.97 5.47 -20.45
N THR A 202 -0.94 4.68 -21.52
CA THR A 202 -1.43 3.29 -21.49
C THR A 202 -0.68 2.40 -22.46
N VAL A 203 -0.59 1.12 -22.12
CA VAL A 203 -0.06 0.04 -22.96
C VAL A 203 -1.14 -1.01 -23.21
N GLN A 204 -1.20 -1.55 -24.43
CA GLN A 204 -2.10 -2.62 -24.84
C GLN A 204 -1.33 -3.65 -25.65
N LEU A 205 -1.73 -4.92 -25.51
CA LEU A 205 -1.04 -6.05 -26.14
C LEU A 205 -2.02 -6.87 -26.96
N GLY A 206 -1.58 -7.26 -28.15
CA GLY A 206 -2.23 -8.27 -28.97
C GLY A 206 -1.46 -9.59 -28.91
N MET A 207 -1.81 -10.53 -29.79
CA MET A 207 -1.16 -11.84 -29.84
C MET A 207 0.35 -11.75 -30.10
N GLN A 208 0.76 -10.83 -30.99
CA GLN A 208 2.15 -10.69 -31.45
C GLN A 208 2.58 -9.23 -31.62
N PHE A 209 1.85 -8.28 -31.03
CA PHE A 209 2.16 -6.86 -31.13
C PHE A 209 1.88 -6.15 -29.81
N SER A 210 2.50 -4.98 -29.67
CA SER A 210 2.42 -4.13 -28.49
C SER A 210 2.15 -2.70 -28.96
N CYS A 211 1.20 -2.02 -28.34
CA CYS A 211 0.85 -0.63 -28.64
C CYS A 211 0.93 0.20 -27.36
N ALA A 212 1.40 1.43 -27.48
CA ALA A 212 1.47 2.39 -26.39
C ALA A 212 0.90 3.73 -26.85
N LEU A 213 0.12 4.39 -25.98
CA LEU A 213 -0.40 5.73 -26.22
C LEU A 213 0.45 6.76 -25.47
N MET A 214 1.04 7.70 -26.21
CA MET A 214 1.74 8.85 -25.64
C MET A 214 0.74 9.91 -25.18
N ALA A 215 1.09 10.64 -24.12
CA ALA A 215 0.35 11.80 -23.65
C ALA A 215 0.40 12.99 -24.63
#